data_AF-A0A9W4S354-F1
#
_entry.id   AF-A0A9W4S354-F1
#
_cell.length_a   1.000
_cell.length_b   1.000
_cell.length_c   1.000
_cell.angle_alpha   90.00
_cell.angle_beta   90.00
_cell.angle_gamma   90.00
#
_symmetry.space_group_name_H-M   'P 1'
#
loop_
_entity.id
_entity.type
_entity.pdbx_description
1 polymer ?
#
loop_
_entity_poly.entity_id
_entity_poly.type
_entity_poly.pdbx_seq_one_letter_code
_entity_poly.pdbx_strand_id
1 'polypeptide(L)'
;MVNDCTISSISRISFPLSSIRPHSAAVQASASVIRQSLAAYPQMMLRRSTFPPFIHPHQDKTKLPVPLSNCMGIAVLYAARNKDTQAFLWKTIRDEQERCLREMTGWSKYDVFAAMQSQLIYIMMRVVDGCCGGEVQGREYNTNMLLAYKGFWSQLIALDMTSCDAAVSKTTEWDDWILEESLTRIACVWFLVAQISSVRMGMPCGILDAWDSLRLPCHQSQWTANTSDEWKEETEALSSMRNLDKRPVTFGDLYELNKGANHQAVIDRLDVWNAGVDNLGVLLNVAVNMI
;
A
#
# COMPACT_ATOMS: atom_id res chain seq x y z
N MET A 1 16.85 26.50 31.46
CA MET A 1 16.72 27.00 30.08
C MET A 1 16.52 25.78 29.20
N VAL A 2 15.24 25.43 29.04
CA VAL A 2 14.77 24.33 28.20
C VAL A 2 14.56 24.97 26.83
N ASN A 3 15.26 24.47 25.81
CA ASN A 3 15.07 24.94 24.44
C ASN A 3 13.78 24.33 23.89
N ASP A 4 12.75 25.16 23.85
CA ASP A 4 11.59 25.05 22.97
C ASP A 4 12.06 25.01 21.51
N CYS A 5 12.00 23.83 20.89
CA CYS A 5 11.90 23.72 19.44
C CYS A 5 11.00 22.53 19.07
N THR A 6 9.80 22.93 18.62
CA THR A 6 8.93 22.22 17.67
C THR A 6 8.25 20.92 18.12
N ILE A 7 7.39 21.05 19.13
CA ILE A 7 6.08 20.39 19.11
C ILE A 7 5.04 21.51 18.94
N SER A 8 4.86 21.97 17.71
CA SER A 8 3.75 22.86 17.35
C SER A 8 3.16 22.43 16.03
N SER A 9 2.17 21.55 16.12
CA SER A 9 1.15 21.40 15.08
C SER A 9 -0.07 20.65 15.65
N ILE A 10 -0.70 21.24 16.66
CA ILE A 10 -2.14 21.03 16.86
C ILE A 10 -2.86 21.99 15.90
N SER A 11 -3.88 21.46 15.20
CA SER A 11 -4.98 22.14 14.48
C SER A 11 -4.72 22.88 13.15
N ARG A 12 -4.19 22.19 12.13
CA ARG A 12 -4.71 22.42 10.76
C ARG A 12 -5.55 21.21 10.37
N ILE A 13 -6.87 21.41 10.24
CA ILE A 13 -7.75 20.45 9.56
C ILE A 13 -7.20 20.36 8.13
N SER A 14 -6.39 19.34 7.88
CA SER A 14 -5.86 19.07 6.56
C SER A 14 -6.92 18.33 5.77
N PHE A 15 -7.19 18.78 4.54
CA PHE A 15 -8.20 18.15 3.72
C PHE A 15 -7.77 16.73 3.34
N PRO A 16 -8.66 15.73 3.42
CA PRO A 16 -8.37 14.38 2.97
C PRO A 16 -7.78 14.35 1.56
N LEU A 17 -6.72 13.56 1.38
CA LEU A 17 -5.92 13.38 0.17
C LEU A 17 -5.28 14.66 -0.40
N SER A 18 -5.24 15.76 0.35
CA SER A 18 -4.46 16.92 -0.04
C SER A 18 -2.96 16.67 0.12
N SER A 19 -2.13 17.17 -0.80
CA SER A 19 -0.69 16.94 -0.72
C SER A 19 -0.08 17.66 0.49
N ILE A 20 0.80 16.95 1.20
CA ILE A 20 1.54 17.49 2.33
C ILE A 20 2.66 18.38 1.80
N ARG A 21 2.84 19.56 2.42
CA ARG A 21 3.95 20.46 2.09
C ARG A 21 5.21 20.02 2.87
N PRO A 22 6.29 19.62 2.18
CA PRO A 22 7.54 19.27 2.82
C PRO A 22 8.14 20.45 3.58
N HIS A 23 8.82 20.18 4.69
CA HIS A 23 9.47 21.21 5.52
C HIS A 23 10.95 21.42 5.16
N SER A 24 11.57 20.52 4.38
CA SER A 24 12.96 20.61 3.93
C SER A 24 13.12 20.16 2.47
N ALA A 25 14.21 20.58 1.82
CA ALA A 25 14.52 20.20 0.44
C ALA A 25 14.74 18.68 0.28
N ALA A 26 15.38 18.03 1.26
CA ALA A 26 15.57 16.58 1.27
C ALA A 26 14.23 15.84 1.33
N VAL A 27 13.34 16.24 2.25
CA VAL A 27 11.98 15.65 2.38
C VAL A 27 11.17 15.91 1.11
N GLN A 28 11.34 17.07 0.47
CA GLN A 28 10.68 17.37 -0.80
C GLN A 28 11.16 16.46 -1.94
N ALA A 29 12.47 16.20 -2.03
CA ALA A 29 13.03 15.27 -3.00
C ALA A 29 12.50 13.85 -2.77
N SER A 30 12.53 13.35 -1.54
CA SER A 30 11.97 12.04 -1.17
C SER A 30 10.48 11.92 -1.51
N ALA A 31 9.68 12.92 -1.13
CA ALA A 31 8.26 12.97 -1.44
C ALA A 31 8.00 12.97 -2.96
N SER A 32 8.86 13.64 -3.75
CA SER A 32 8.75 13.64 -5.21
C SER A 32 9.01 12.26 -5.81
N VAL A 33 10.04 11.55 -5.33
CA VAL A 33 10.34 10.18 -5.77
C VAL A 33 9.19 9.24 -5.45
N ILE A 34 8.69 9.27 -4.20
CA ILE A 34 7.56 8.42 -3.79
C ILE A 34 6.32 8.72 -4.63
N ARG A 35 5.97 10.00 -4.83
CA ARG A 35 4.82 10.39 -5.65
C ARG A 35 4.94 9.91 -7.09
N GLN A 36 6.14 10.05 -7.69
CA GLN A 36 6.39 9.60 -9.06
C GLN A 36 6.25 8.07 -9.18
N SER A 37 6.70 7.31 -8.19
CA SER A 37 6.57 5.85 -8.20
C SER A 37 5.13 5.40 -7.99
N LEU A 38 4.39 6.02 -7.05
CA LEU A 38 2.96 5.72 -6.86
C LEU A 38 2.13 6.11 -8.11
N ALA A 39 2.55 7.12 -8.87
CA ALA A 39 1.94 7.48 -10.15
C ALA A 39 2.05 6.39 -11.22
N ALA A 40 3.02 5.47 -11.10
CA ALA A 40 3.17 4.34 -12.01
C ALA A 40 2.19 3.20 -11.73
N TYR A 41 1.63 3.09 -10.53
CA TYR A 41 0.82 1.92 -10.14
C TYR A 41 -0.50 1.80 -10.93
N PRO A 42 -1.21 2.90 -11.27
CA PRO A 42 -2.30 2.83 -12.24
C PRO A 42 -1.86 2.31 -13.62
N GLN A 43 -0.65 2.65 -14.10
CA GLN A 43 -0.13 2.15 -15.38
C GLN A 43 0.22 0.66 -15.30
N MET A 44 0.72 0.21 -14.15
CA MET A 44 1.00 -1.20 -13.85
C MET A 44 -0.26 -2.09 -13.96
N MET A 45 -1.45 -1.54 -13.68
CA MET A 45 -2.73 -2.25 -13.83
C MET A 45 -3.13 -2.51 -15.29
N LEU A 46 -2.44 -1.95 -16.29
CA LEU A 46 -2.76 -2.20 -17.70
C LEU A 46 -2.44 -3.62 -18.16
N ARG A 47 -1.56 -4.32 -17.44
CA ARG A 47 -1.17 -5.71 -17.75
C ARG A 47 -1.10 -6.51 -16.47
N ARG A 48 -1.62 -7.73 -16.50
CA ARG A 48 -1.64 -8.62 -15.32
C ARG A 48 -0.24 -9.00 -14.84
N SER A 49 0.69 -9.16 -15.79
CA SER A 49 2.10 -9.46 -15.49
C SER A 49 2.87 -8.30 -14.84
N THR A 50 2.30 -7.10 -14.81
CA THR A 50 2.94 -5.92 -14.24
C THR A 50 2.19 -5.38 -13.04
N PHE A 51 1.36 -6.19 -12.38
CA PHE A 51 0.56 -5.70 -11.27
C PHE A 51 1.41 -5.03 -10.17
N PRO A 52 0.86 -3.98 -9.51
CA PRO A 52 1.48 -3.32 -8.37
C PRO A 52 1.98 -4.30 -7.29
N PRO A 53 3.00 -3.92 -6.49
CA PRO A 53 3.72 -4.81 -5.57
C PRO A 53 2.93 -5.13 -4.28
N PHE A 54 1.61 -5.26 -4.39
CA PHE A 54 0.66 -5.70 -3.38
C PHE A 54 -0.50 -6.51 -3.98
N ILE A 55 -0.45 -6.80 -5.29
CA ILE A 55 -1.36 -7.70 -6.00
C ILE A 55 -0.49 -8.81 -6.59
N HIS A 56 -0.57 -10.00 -6.00
CA HIS A 56 0.30 -11.10 -6.37
C HIS A 56 -0.15 -11.73 -7.70
N PRO A 57 0.76 -12.12 -8.61
CA PRO A 57 0.39 -12.77 -9.89
C PRO A 57 -0.48 -14.00 -9.73
N HIS A 58 -0.33 -14.74 -8.63
CA HIS A 58 -1.19 -15.88 -8.29
C HIS A 58 -2.69 -15.54 -8.25
N GLN A 59 -3.07 -14.29 -7.94
CA GLN A 59 -4.47 -13.85 -7.95
C GLN A 59 -5.08 -13.88 -9.38
N ASP A 60 -4.27 -14.14 -10.41
CA ASP A 60 -4.65 -14.20 -11.83
C ASP A 60 -4.89 -15.63 -12.39
N LYS A 61 -4.82 -16.69 -11.57
CA LYS A 61 -4.83 -18.10 -12.01
C LYS A 61 -5.84 -18.45 -13.13
N THR A 62 -7.15 -18.32 -12.87
CA THR A 62 -8.20 -18.77 -13.80
C THR A 62 -9.19 -17.66 -14.14
N LYS A 63 -9.52 -16.83 -13.15
CA LYS A 63 -10.37 -15.66 -13.32
C LYS A 63 -9.98 -14.62 -12.28
N LEU A 64 -9.55 -13.46 -12.76
CA LEU A 64 -9.29 -12.31 -11.90
C LEU A 64 -10.59 -11.91 -11.19
N PRO A 65 -10.57 -11.63 -9.87
CA PRO A 65 -11.73 -11.12 -9.15
C PRO A 65 -12.33 -9.89 -9.85
N VAL A 66 -13.65 -9.78 -9.85
CA VAL A 66 -14.37 -8.72 -10.56
C VAL A 66 -13.87 -7.32 -10.18
N PRO A 67 -13.63 -6.98 -8.90
CA PRO A 67 -13.12 -5.65 -8.55
C PRO A 67 -11.78 -5.33 -9.22
N LEU A 68 -10.84 -6.29 -9.27
CA LEU A 68 -9.55 -6.10 -9.93
C LEU A 68 -9.69 -6.00 -11.45
N SER A 69 -10.57 -6.80 -12.06
CA SER A 69 -10.86 -6.72 -13.50
C SER A 69 -11.45 -5.36 -13.89
N ASN A 70 -12.36 -4.83 -13.07
CA ASN A 70 -12.93 -3.50 -13.28
C ASN A 70 -11.88 -2.41 -13.06
N CYS A 71 -11.02 -2.57 -12.04
CA CYS A 71 -9.90 -1.68 -11.78
C CYS A 71 -8.93 -1.61 -12.97
N MET A 72 -8.64 -2.73 -13.64
CA MET A 72 -7.86 -2.74 -14.89
C MET A 72 -8.54 -1.92 -15.99
N GLY A 73 -9.85 -2.09 -16.20
CA GLY A 73 -10.61 -1.31 -17.19
C GLY A 73 -10.59 0.19 -16.89
N ILE A 74 -10.76 0.56 -15.61
CA ILE A 74 -10.65 1.95 -15.14
C ILE A 74 -9.22 2.47 -15.32
N ALA A 75 -8.19 1.64 -15.10
CA ALA A 75 -6.80 2.02 -15.32
C ALA A 75 -6.50 2.33 -16.79
N VAL A 76 -7.12 1.60 -17.74
CA VAL A 76 -7.07 1.94 -19.17
C VAL A 76 -7.68 3.32 -19.43
N LEU A 77 -8.87 3.58 -18.87
CA LEU A 77 -9.52 4.89 -18.98
C LEU A 77 -8.67 5.99 -18.34
N TYR A 78 -8.05 5.72 -17.19
CA TYR A 78 -7.13 6.63 -16.53
C TYR A 78 -5.94 6.93 -17.41
N ALA A 79 -5.27 5.93 -17.99
CA ALA A 79 -4.10 6.12 -18.85
C ALA A 79 -4.42 6.96 -20.10
N ALA A 80 -5.62 6.79 -20.68
CA ALA A 80 -6.08 7.53 -21.86
C ALA A 80 -6.77 8.86 -21.54
N ARG A 81 -6.88 9.25 -20.26
CA ARG A 81 -7.69 10.41 -19.85
C ARG A 81 -7.17 11.72 -20.43
N ASN A 82 -8.10 12.61 -20.75
CA ASN A 82 -7.83 14.00 -21.09
C ASN A 82 -8.84 14.91 -20.34
N LYS A 83 -8.79 16.22 -20.59
CA LYS A 83 -9.65 17.19 -19.90
C LYS A 83 -11.14 16.91 -20.08
N ASP A 84 -11.54 16.40 -21.24
CA ASP A 84 -12.95 16.15 -21.58
C ASP A 84 -13.46 14.83 -20.94
N THR A 85 -12.58 13.83 -20.80
CA THR A 85 -12.94 12.51 -20.23
C THR A 85 -12.75 12.43 -18.72
N GLN A 86 -12.16 13.44 -18.08
CA GLN A 86 -11.86 13.44 -16.65
C GLN A 86 -13.10 13.30 -15.78
N ALA A 87 -14.20 14.00 -16.11
CA ALA A 87 -15.46 13.87 -15.39
C ALA A 87 -16.06 12.46 -15.50
N PHE A 88 -15.96 11.85 -16.68
CA PHE A 88 -16.42 10.48 -16.93
C PHE A 88 -15.61 9.46 -16.12
N LEU A 89 -14.27 9.55 -16.14
CA LEU A 89 -13.38 8.72 -15.33
C LEU A 89 -13.76 8.74 -13.84
N TRP A 90 -13.90 9.92 -13.26
CA TRP A 90 -14.21 10.03 -11.82
C TRP A 90 -15.64 9.56 -11.50
N LYS A 91 -16.57 9.68 -12.44
CA LYS A 91 -17.88 9.05 -12.30
C LYS A 91 -17.76 7.52 -12.31
N THR A 92 -17.02 6.94 -13.25
CA THR A 92 -16.80 5.50 -13.32
C THR A 92 -16.16 4.94 -12.06
N ILE A 93 -15.15 5.62 -11.49
CA ILE A 93 -14.53 5.22 -10.21
C ILE A 93 -15.56 5.26 -9.07
N ARG A 94 -16.40 6.31 -9.00
CA ARG A 94 -17.47 6.41 -7.99
C ARG A 94 -18.48 5.29 -8.10
N ASP A 95 -19.01 5.08 -9.31
CA ASP A 95 -20.04 4.07 -9.58
C ASP A 95 -19.51 2.68 -9.21
N GLU A 96 -18.25 2.38 -9.52
CA GLU A 96 -17.61 1.11 -9.15
C GLU A 96 -17.37 0.99 -7.64
N GLN A 97 -16.90 2.05 -6.98
CA GLN A 97 -16.73 2.07 -5.51
C GLN A 97 -18.07 1.80 -4.79
N GLU A 98 -19.15 2.47 -5.23
CA GLU A 98 -20.48 2.31 -4.66
C GLU A 98 -21.06 0.90 -4.89
N ARG A 99 -20.82 0.33 -6.08
CA ARG A 99 -21.17 -1.06 -6.36
C ARG A 99 -20.45 -2.01 -5.39
N CYS A 100 -19.14 -1.84 -5.23
CA CYS A 100 -18.35 -2.67 -4.33
C CYS A 100 -18.85 -2.59 -2.88
N LEU A 101 -19.11 -1.38 -2.37
CA LEU A 101 -19.62 -1.20 -1.00
C LEU A 101 -21.01 -1.81 -0.78
N ARG A 102 -21.86 -1.79 -1.81
CA ARG A 102 -23.21 -2.36 -1.74
C ARG A 102 -23.20 -3.89 -1.72
N GLU A 103 -22.27 -4.49 -2.46
CA GLU A 103 -22.23 -5.94 -2.67
C GLU A 103 -21.30 -6.67 -1.69
N MET A 104 -20.35 -5.98 -1.02
CA MET A 104 -19.30 -6.60 -0.21
C MET A 104 -19.78 -7.50 0.93
N THR A 105 -21.02 -7.33 1.42
CA THR A 105 -21.57 -8.18 2.48
C THR A 105 -21.85 -9.60 2.01
N GLY A 106 -22.04 -9.81 0.70
CA GLY A 106 -22.26 -11.14 0.10
C GLY A 106 -21.00 -11.75 -0.52
N TRP A 107 -19.85 -11.11 -0.35
CA TRP A 107 -18.60 -11.48 -1.01
C TRP A 107 -17.73 -12.40 -0.16
N SER A 108 -16.86 -13.16 -0.83
CA SER A 108 -15.81 -13.94 -0.18
C SER A 108 -14.71 -13.02 0.39
N LYS A 109 -13.87 -13.54 1.29
CA LYS A 109 -12.68 -12.82 1.80
C LYS A 109 -11.79 -12.30 0.66
N TYR A 110 -11.66 -13.09 -0.41
CA TYR A 110 -10.82 -12.76 -1.57
C TYR A 110 -11.41 -11.65 -2.44
N ASP A 111 -12.73 -11.61 -2.60
CA ASP A 111 -13.41 -10.55 -3.37
C ASP A 111 -13.36 -9.21 -2.63
N VAL A 112 -13.57 -9.22 -1.30
CA VAL A 112 -13.39 -8.03 -0.45
C VAL A 112 -11.95 -7.55 -0.50
N PHE A 113 -10.98 -8.47 -0.42
CA PHE A 113 -9.57 -8.15 -0.54
C PHE A 113 -9.21 -7.52 -1.90
N ALA A 114 -9.72 -8.09 -3.00
CA ALA A 114 -9.58 -7.54 -4.34
C ALA A 114 -10.18 -6.13 -4.48
N ALA A 115 -11.32 -5.87 -3.83
CA ALA A 115 -11.92 -4.54 -3.80
C ALA A 115 -11.08 -3.53 -3.00
N MET A 116 -10.49 -3.97 -1.89
CA MET A 116 -9.56 -3.15 -1.12
C MET A 116 -8.29 -2.78 -1.91
N GLN A 117 -7.70 -3.75 -2.63
CA GLN A 117 -6.58 -3.51 -3.55
C GLN A 117 -6.96 -2.49 -4.64
N SER A 118 -8.15 -2.64 -5.23
CA SER A 118 -8.68 -1.72 -6.25
C SER A 118 -8.92 -0.31 -5.68
N GLN A 119 -9.45 -0.22 -4.46
CA GLN A 119 -9.68 1.05 -3.78
C GLN A 119 -8.37 1.80 -3.52
N LEU A 120 -7.30 1.09 -3.15
CA LEU A 120 -5.98 1.69 -2.97
C LEU A 120 -5.45 2.28 -4.29
N ILE A 121 -5.65 1.59 -5.42
CA ILE A 121 -5.31 2.11 -6.75
C ILE A 121 -6.09 3.39 -7.08
N TYR A 122 -7.39 3.43 -6.78
CA TYR A 122 -8.20 4.64 -6.99
C TYR A 122 -7.71 5.80 -6.12
N ILE A 123 -7.30 5.54 -4.87
CA ILE A 123 -6.70 6.55 -4.00
C ILE A 123 -5.39 7.07 -4.60
N MET A 124 -4.55 6.20 -5.15
CA MET A 124 -3.31 6.62 -5.82
C MET A 124 -3.58 7.47 -7.07
N MET A 125 -4.54 7.10 -7.91
CA MET A 125 -4.99 7.94 -9.04
C MET A 125 -5.39 9.33 -8.54
N ARG A 126 -6.11 9.40 -7.41
CA ARG A 126 -6.58 10.66 -6.82
C ARG A 126 -5.45 11.52 -6.25
N VAL A 127 -4.47 10.89 -5.61
CA VAL A 127 -3.28 11.57 -5.07
C VAL A 127 -2.43 12.16 -6.21
N VAL A 128 -2.33 11.46 -7.33
CA VAL A 128 -1.47 11.82 -8.47
C VAL A 128 -2.09 12.92 -9.32
N ASP A 129 -3.37 12.82 -9.67
CA ASP A 129 -4.09 13.88 -10.41
C ASP A 129 -4.33 15.13 -9.56
N GLY A 130 -4.12 15.00 -8.25
CA GLY A 130 -4.44 16.02 -7.27
C GLY A 130 -5.95 16.17 -7.06
N CYS A 131 -6.30 16.93 -6.03
CA CYS A 131 -7.68 17.35 -5.82
C CYS A 131 -8.02 18.38 -6.90
N CYS A 132 -8.72 17.97 -7.96
CA CYS A 132 -9.24 18.90 -8.96
C CYS A 132 -10.19 19.88 -8.25
N GLY A 133 -9.75 21.13 -8.07
CA GLY A 133 -10.56 22.22 -7.54
C GLY A 133 -10.79 22.14 -6.01
N GLY A 134 -10.60 23.27 -5.32
CA GLY A 134 -10.94 23.43 -3.89
C GLY A 134 -12.44 23.40 -3.58
N GLU A 135 -13.24 22.77 -4.45
CA GLU A 135 -14.69 22.65 -4.35
C GLU A 135 -15.07 21.69 -3.22
N VAL A 136 -16.15 22.01 -2.51
CA VAL A 136 -16.68 21.21 -1.39
C VAL A 136 -16.91 19.75 -1.82
N GLN A 137 -17.39 19.54 -3.06
CA GLN A 137 -17.63 18.23 -3.64
C GLN A 137 -16.35 17.38 -3.78
N GLY A 138 -15.20 18.01 -4.05
CA GLY A 138 -13.92 17.32 -4.08
C GLY A 138 -13.48 16.80 -2.70
N ARG A 139 -13.83 17.52 -1.63
CA ARG A 139 -13.48 17.14 -0.24
C ARG A 139 -14.35 16.00 0.28
N GLU A 140 -15.65 16.08 0.01
CA GLU A 140 -16.60 15.02 0.35
C GLU A 140 -16.19 13.72 -0.35
N TYR A 141 -15.89 13.79 -1.64
CA TYR A 141 -15.47 12.62 -2.39
C TYR A 141 -14.16 12.02 -1.85
N ASN A 142 -13.15 12.82 -1.53
CA ASN A 142 -11.91 12.31 -0.92
C ASN A 142 -12.16 11.61 0.41
N THR A 143 -13.08 12.15 1.22
CA THR A 143 -13.52 11.52 2.47
C THR A 143 -14.17 10.17 2.18
N ASN A 144 -15.08 10.12 1.21
CA ASN A 144 -15.76 8.89 0.82
C ASN A 144 -14.80 7.82 0.31
N MET A 145 -13.71 8.18 -0.38
CA MET A 145 -12.68 7.20 -0.81
C MET A 145 -11.95 6.57 0.37
N LEU A 146 -11.61 7.36 1.39
CA LEU A 146 -10.96 6.86 2.60
C LEU A 146 -11.93 6.03 3.46
N LEU A 147 -13.21 6.44 3.55
CA LEU A 147 -14.26 5.68 4.22
C LEU A 147 -14.54 4.35 3.52
N ALA A 148 -14.52 4.32 2.19
CA ALA A 148 -14.67 3.09 1.41
C ALA A 148 -13.53 2.11 1.71
N TYR A 149 -12.28 2.58 1.71
CA TYR A 149 -11.12 1.78 2.09
C TYR A 149 -11.25 1.20 3.49
N LYS A 150 -11.66 2.03 4.47
CA LYS A 150 -11.95 1.58 5.83
C LYS A 150 -13.07 0.54 5.87
N GLY A 151 -14.12 0.71 5.08
CA GLY A 151 -15.24 -0.24 4.97
C GLY A 151 -14.79 -1.62 4.51
N PHE A 152 -13.97 -1.70 3.46
CA PHE A 152 -13.41 -2.96 2.99
C PHE A 152 -12.50 -3.61 4.03
N TRP A 153 -11.66 -2.83 4.70
CA TRP A 153 -10.82 -3.33 5.79
C TRP A 153 -11.64 -3.92 6.95
N SER A 154 -12.69 -3.22 7.38
CA SER A 154 -13.59 -3.70 8.44
C SER A 154 -14.32 -4.97 8.03
N GLN A 155 -14.78 -5.07 6.78
CA GLN A 155 -15.44 -6.28 6.27
C GLN A 155 -14.46 -7.46 6.21
N LEU A 156 -13.21 -7.23 5.80
CA LEU A 156 -12.18 -8.27 5.75
C LEU A 156 -11.92 -8.85 7.15
N ILE A 157 -11.75 -8.00 8.17
CA ILE A 157 -11.59 -8.44 9.57
C ILE A 157 -12.81 -9.24 10.04
N ALA A 158 -14.02 -8.78 9.73
CA ALA A 158 -15.24 -9.47 10.13
C ALA A 158 -15.29 -10.89 9.54
N LEU A 159 -14.94 -11.05 8.27
CA LEU A 159 -14.90 -12.35 7.59
C LEU A 159 -13.82 -13.28 8.18
N ASP A 160 -12.66 -12.75 8.53
CA ASP A 160 -11.56 -13.51 9.13
C ASP A 160 -11.94 -14.04 10.52
N MET A 161 -12.54 -13.19 11.37
CA MET A 161 -13.02 -13.57 12.70
C MET A 161 -14.19 -14.57 12.66
N THR A 162 -15.02 -14.55 11.62
CA THR A 162 -16.10 -15.54 11.44
C THR A 162 -15.63 -16.86 10.85
N SER A 163 -14.43 -16.90 10.25
CA SER A 163 -13.89 -18.10 9.63
C SER A 163 -13.39 -19.15 10.65
N CYS A 164 -13.50 -18.88 11.95
CA CYS A 164 -13.17 -19.83 13.01
C CYS A 164 -14.11 -21.05 13.09
N ASP A 165 -15.25 -21.04 12.38
CA ASP A 165 -16.17 -22.16 12.34
C ASP A 165 -16.37 -22.72 10.91
N ALA A 166 -16.06 -24.01 10.77
CA ALA A 166 -16.59 -24.95 9.79
C ALA A 166 -16.27 -24.73 8.29
N ALA A 167 -15.03 -25.06 7.90
CA ALA A 167 -14.74 -26.10 6.91
C ALA A 167 -13.25 -26.04 6.57
N VAL A 168 -12.56 -27.17 6.70
CA VAL A 168 -11.19 -27.38 6.21
C VAL A 168 -11.23 -27.33 4.67
N SER A 169 -11.43 -26.15 4.10
CA SER A 169 -10.83 -25.86 2.80
C SER A 169 -9.34 -25.85 3.07
N LYS A 170 -8.61 -26.80 2.49
CA LYS A 170 -7.14 -26.74 2.42
C LYS A 170 -6.76 -25.52 1.58
N THR A 171 -6.90 -24.30 2.12
CA THR A 171 -6.05 -23.21 1.67
C THR A 171 -4.63 -23.71 1.87
N THR A 172 -3.85 -23.73 0.80
CA THR A 172 -2.45 -24.10 0.94
C THR A 172 -1.77 -23.04 1.78
N GLU A 173 -0.76 -23.39 2.59
CA GLU A 173 0.00 -22.43 3.40
C GLU A 173 0.45 -21.22 2.57
N TRP A 174 0.69 -21.43 1.27
CA TRP A 174 1.07 -20.40 0.33
C TRP A 174 -0.06 -19.42 -0.03
N ASP A 175 -1.31 -19.88 -0.17
CA ASP A 175 -2.44 -19.00 -0.49
C ASP A 175 -2.73 -18.01 0.66
N ASP A 176 -2.70 -18.51 1.90
CA ASP A 176 -2.87 -17.69 3.09
C ASP A 176 -1.65 -16.79 3.31
N TRP A 177 -0.41 -17.29 3.08
CA TRP A 177 0.79 -16.47 3.10
C TRP A 177 0.75 -15.33 2.08
N ILE A 178 0.28 -15.57 0.85
CA ILE A 178 0.12 -14.52 -0.17
C ILE A 178 -0.81 -13.43 0.35
N LEU A 179 -1.93 -13.80 0.99
CA LEU A 179 -2.88 -12.84 1.54
C LEU A 179 -2.22 -11.99 2.64
N GLU A 180 -1.53 -12.61 3.59
CA GLU A 180 -0.83 -11.93 4.69
C GLU A 180 0.28 -10.99 4.19
N GLU A 181 1.09 -11.45 3.25
CA GLU A 181 2.17 -10.65 2.66
C GLU A 181 1.60 -9.50 1.81
N SER A 182 0.51 -9.75 1.08
CA SER A 182 -0.18 -8.69 0.33
C SER A 182 -0.77 -7.63 1.27
N LEU A 183 -1.31 -8.01 2.44
CA LEU A 183 -1.76 -7.07 3.47
C LEU A 183 -0.61 -6.24 4.04
N THR A 184 0.55 -6.87 4.28
CA THR A 184 1.78 -6.18 4.72
C THR A 184 2.23 -5.15 3.69
N ARG A 185 2.23 -5.53 2.41
CA ARG A 185 2.56 -4.63 1.28
C ARG A 185 1.55 -3.50 1.11
N ILE A 186 0.26 -3.77 1.31
CA ILE A 186 -0.79 -2.73 1.35
C ILE A 186 -0.52 -1.73 2.47
N ALA A 187 -0.17 -2.18 3.67
CA ALA A 187 0.16 -1.30 4.79
C ALA A 187 1.39 -0.42 4.48
N CYS A 188 2.42 -0.99 3.84
CA CYS A 188 3.58 -0.23 3.38
C CYS A 188 3.22 0.82 2.32
N VAL A 189 2.40 0.47 1.32
CA VAL A 189 1.94 1.44 0.30
C VAL A 189 1.06 2.52 0.92
N TRP A 190 0.17 2.16 1.85
CA TRP A 190 -0.66 3.10 2.60
C TRP A 190 0.21 4.09 3.39
N PHE A 191 1.25 3.60 4.06
CA PHE A 191 2.23 4.43 4.75
C PHE A 191 2.90 5.42 3.78
N LEU A 192 3.36 4.96 2.61
CA LEU A 192 3.94 5.85 1.58
C LEU A 192 2.95 6.91 1.08
N VAL A 193 1.68 6.54 0.88
CA VAL A 193 0.62 7.51 0.53
C VAL A 193 0.47 8.56 1.62
N ALA A 194 0.49 8.15 2.89
CA ALA A 194 0.37 9.05 4.03
C ALA A 194 1.57 10.00 4.20
N GLN A 195 2.74 9.64 3.68
CA GLN A 195 3.91 10.53 3.68
C GLN A 195 3.78 11.71 2.71
N ILE A 196 2.99 11.56 1.63
CA ILE A 196 2.87 12.59 0.58
C ILE A 196 1.51 13.28 0.54
N SER A 197 0.51 12.69 1.21
CA SER A 197 -0.89 13.11 1.20
C SER A 197 -1.55 12.96 2.56
N SER A 198 -2.45 13.87 2.89
CA SER A 198 -3.17 13.86 4.16
C SER A 198 -4.26 12.79 4.17
N VAL A 199 -4.03 11.68 4.88
CA VAL A 199 -5.01 10.59 5.00
C VAL A 199 -5.79 10.61 6.34
N ARG A 200 -5.53 11.61 7.20
CA ARG A 200 -6.19 11.73 8.51
C ARG A 200 -7.63 12.20 8.33
N MET A 201 -8.59 11.32 8.61
CA MET A 201 -10.03 11.62 8.62
C MET A 201 -10.53 12.15 9.97
N GLY A 202 -9.69 12.89 10.72
CA GLY A 202 -10.03 13.28 12.10
C GLY A 202 -10.11 12.12 13.10
N MET A 203 -9.61 10.94 12.73
CA MET A 203 -9.52 9.75 13.58
C MET A 203 -8.05 9.26 13.65
N PRO A 204 -7.62 8.65 14.77
CA PRO A 204 -6.32 8.00 14.87
C PRO A 204 -6.16 6.94 13.78
N CYS A 205 -4.97 6.85 13.18
CA CYS A 205 -4.66 5.85 12.17
C CYS A 205 -3.53 4.99 12.74
N GLY A 206 -3.86 3.78 13.21
CA GLY A 206 -2.91 2.91 13.91
C GLY A 206 -1.59 2.69 13.15
N ILE A 207 -1.63 2.62 11.81
CA ILE A 207 -0.42 2.49 10.98
C ILE A 207 0.49 3.73 11.06
N LEU A 208 -0.09 4.94 11.10
CA LEU A 208 0.68 6.18 11.15
C LEU A 208 1.13 6.52 12.56
N ASP A 209 0.34 6.11 13.54
CA ASP A 209 0.63 6.34 14.95
C ASP A 209 1.64 5.31 15.50
N ALA A 210 1.81 4.15 14.83
CA ALA A 210 2.76 3.09 15.15
C ALA A 210 3.67 2.74 13.96
N TRP A 211 4.18 3.76 13.27
CA TRP A 211 5.02 3.62 12.07
C TRP A 211 6.27 2.78 12.30
N ASP A 212 6.83 2.80 13.50
CA ASP A 212 8.00 2.04 13.93
C ASP A 212 7.73 0.52 13.95
N SER A 213 6.48 0.13 14.21
CA SER A 213 6.03 -1.27 14.23
C SER A 213 5.56 -1.80 12.87
N LEU A 214 5.53 -0.95 11.83
CA LEU A 214 5.13 -1.35 10.48
C LEU A 214 6.04 -2.47 9.98
N ARG A 215 5.48 -3.66 9.73
CA ARG A 215 6.22 -4.77 9.15
C ARG A 215 6.70 -4.45 7.74
N LEU A 216 7.94 -4.78 7.44
CA LEU A 216 8.52 -4.64 6.12
C LEU A 216 8.12 -5.82 5.21
N PRO A 217 8.03 -5.62 3.89
CA PRO A 217 7.72 -6.68 2.94
C PRO A 217 8.78 -7.79 2.94
N CYS A 218 8.36 -8.98 2.52
CA CYS A 218 9.21 -10.16 2.38
C CYS A 218 10.32 -9.96 1.33
N HIS A 219 11.15 -10.99 1.15
CA HIS A 219 12.20 -10.95 0.12
C HIS A 219 11.56 -10.98 -1.28
N GLN A 220 12.12 -10.25 -2.25
CA GLN A 220 11.56 -10.19 -3.59
C GLN A 220 11.38 -11.58 -4.21
N SER A 221 12.34 -12.48 -4.04
CA SER A 221 12.26 -13.84 -4.60
C SER A 221 11.04 -14.63 -4.10
N GLN A 222 10.69 -14.49 -2.81
CA GLN A 222 9.49 -15.12 -2.24
C GLN A 222 8.21 -14.53 -2.84
N TRP A 223 8.17 -13.20 -3.04
CA TRP A 223 7.02 -12.51 -3.64
C TRP A 223 6.86 -12.76 -5.14
N THR A 224 7.94 -13.07 -5.85
CA THR A 224 7.89 -13.33 -7.30
C THR A 224 7.70 -14.80 -7.65
N ALA A 225 7.66 -15.69 -6.65
CA ALA A 225 7.40 -17.11 -6.85
C ALA A 225 6.05 -17.31 -7.57
N ASN A 226 6.06 -18.11 -8.64
CA ASN A 226 4.86 -18.36 -9.44
C ASN A 226 4.14 -19.64 -9.02
N THR A 227 4.79 -20.48 -8.22
CA THR A 227 4.24 -21.73 -7.69
C THR A 227 4.51 -21.87 -6.19
N SER A 228 3.71 -22.71 -5.52
CA SER A 228 3.90 -23.01 -4.09
C SER A 228 5.23 -23.69 -3.83
N ASP A 229 5.75 -24.44 -4.79
CA ASP A 229 7.01 -25.16 -4.66
C ASP A 229 8.20 -24.20 -4.80
N GLU A 230 8.16 -23.30 -5.79
CA GLU A 230 9.14 -22.21 -5.93
C GLU A 230 9.19 -21.35 -4.66
N TRP A 231 8.03 -21.00 -4.09
CA TRP A 231 7.97 -20.22 -2.86
C TRP A 231 8.61 -20.95 -1.67
N LYS A 232 8.39 -22.26 -1.54
CA LYS A 232 9.01 -23.08 -0.49
C LYS A 232 10.52 -23.16 -0.66
N GLU A 233 10.99 -23.44 -1.88
CA GLU A 233 12.42 -23.50 -2.20
C GLU A 233 13.13 -22.19 -1.84
N GLU A 234 12.56 -21.05 -2.26
CA GLU A 234 13.09 -19.73 -1.91
C GLU A 234 13.06 -19.46 -0.40
N THR A 235 11.99 -19.86 0.28
CA THR A 235 11.86 -19.68 1.73
C THR A 235 12.90 -20.53 2.50
N GLU A 236 13.13 -21.77 2.08
CA GLU A 236 14.15 -22.66 2.65
C GLU A 236 15.57 -22.11 2.38
N ALA A 237 15.84 -21.67 1.15
CA ALA A 237 17.12 -21.07 0.77
C ALA A 237 17.43 -19.82 1.61
N LEU A 238 16.45 -18.95 1.79
CA LEU A 238 16.55 -17.75 2.62
C LEU A 238 16.78 -18.10 4.09
N SER A 239 16.03 -19.06 4.65
CA SER A 239 16.20 -19.50 6.04
C SER A 239 17.60 -20.07 6.33
N SER A 240 18.26 -20.61 5.30
CA SER A 240 19.62 -21.18 5.39
C SER A 240 20.72 -20.12 5.27
N MET A 241 20.41 -18.88 4.88
CA MET A 241 21.40 -17.81 4.78
C MET A 241 21.82 -17.29 6.17
N ARG A 242 23.13 -17.35 6.47
CA ARG A 242 23.75 -16.95 7.75
C ARG A 242 23.52 -15.50 8.21
N ASN A 243 22.86 -14.66 7.42
CA ASN A 243 22.65 -13.24 7.72
C ASN A 243 21.19 -12.78 7.58
N LEU A 244 20.23 -13.66 7.24
CA LEU A 244 18.83 -13.25 7.09
C LEU A 244 18.20 -12.85 8.42
N ASP A 245 18.65 -13.47 9.52
CA ASP A 245 18.33 -13.11 10.90
C ASP A 245 18.67 -11.64 11.24
N LYS A 246 19.54 -11.02 10.45
CA LYS A 246 19.95 -9.63 10.64
C LYS A 246 19.16 -8.64 9.78
N ARG A 247 18.28 -9.10 8.87
CA ARG A 247 17.41 -8.24 8.07
C ARG A 247 16.46 -7.45 9.00
N PRO A 248 16.26 -6.14 8.79
CA PRO A 248 15.24 -5.39 9.54
C PRO A 248 13.86 -6.00 9.29
N VAL A 249 13.06 -6.11 10.36
CA VAL A 249 11.72 -6.71 10.30
C VAL A 249 10.66 -5.62 10.26
N THR A 250 10.89 -4.50 10.94
CA THR A 250 10.00 -3.35 10.93
C THR A 250 10.64 -2.12 10.30
N PHE A 251 9.79 -1.16 9.93
CA PHE A 251 10.25 0.13 9.45
C PHE A 251 11.03 0.89 10.54
N GLY A 252 10.72 0.71 11.82
CA GLY A 252 11.52 1.21 12.93
C GLY A 252 12.94 0.65 12.94
N ASP A 253 13.11 -0.66 12.72
CA ASP A 253 14.44 -1.26 12.58
C ASP A 253 15.23 -0.63 11.42
N LEU A 254 14.56 -0.45 10.27
CA LEU A 254 15.17 0.16 9.09
C LEU A 254 15.58 1.61 9.34
N TYR A 255 14.74 2.37 10.04
CA TYR A 255 15.01 3.75 10.43
C TYR A 255 16.24 3.85 11.34
N GLU A 256 16.33 3.02 12.38
CA GLU A 256 17.46 3.00 13.31
C GLU A 256 18.77 2.57 12.62
N LEU A 257 18.71 1.59 11.71
CA LEU A 257 19.87 1.20 10.91
C LEU A 257 20.40 2.35 10.03
N ASN A 258 19.50 3.10 9.39
CA ASN A 258 19.89 4.24 8.57
C ASN A 258 20.47 5.40 9.39
N LYS A 259 20.03 5.59 10.65
CA LYS A 259 20.65 6.56 11.58
C LYS A 259 22.05 6.16 12.03
N GLY A 260 22.28 4.86 12.20
CA GLY A 260 23.51 4.29 12.74
C GLY A 260 24.60 3.93 11.72
N ALA A 261 24.48 4.39 10.46
CA ALA A 261 25.21 3.90 9.27
C ALA A 261 26.75 4.03 9.25
N ASN A 262 27.39 4.30 10.39
CA ASN A 262 28.84 4.45 10.53
C ASN A 262 29.55 3.17 11.02
N HIS A 263 28.82 2.11 11.35
CA HIS A 263 29.38 0.85 11.85
C HIS A 263 29.27 -0.26 10.81
N GLN A 264 30.34 -1.04 10.59
CA GLN A 264 30.36 -2.11 9.58
C GLN A 264 29.20 -3.11 9.75
N ALA A 265 28.89 -3.49 11.00
CA ALA A 265 27.78 -4.40 11.27
C ALA A 265 26.39 -3.82 10.90
N VAL A 266 26.23 -2.50 10.87
CA VAL A 266 24.99 -1.83 10.41
C VAL A 266 24.94 -1.80 8.89
N ILE A 267 26.09 -1.53 8.24
CA ILE A 267 26.23 -1.56 6.77
C ILE A 267 25.88 -2.96 6.25
N ASP A 268 26.44 -4.01 6.84
CA ASP A 268 26.18 -5.39 6.42
C ASP A 268 24.67 -5.75 6.51
N ARG A 269 23.95 -5.20 7.49
CA ARG A 269 22.49 -5.41 7.64
C ARG A 269 21.68 -4.68 6.59
N LEU A 270 22.08 -3.43 6.29
CA LEU A 270 21.47 -2.66 5.22
C LEU A 270 21.74 -3.29 3.85
N ASP A 271 22.94 -3.85 3.64
CA ASP A 271 23.28 -4.56 2.40
C ASP A 271 22.41 -5.82 2.22
N VAL A 272 22.18 -6.60 3.28
CA VAL A 272 21.26 -7.75 3.24
C VAL A 272 19.83 -7.31 2.91
N TRP A 273 19.34 -6.22 3.52
CA TRP A 273 18.04 -5.65 3.17
C TRP A 273 17.98 -5.23 1.70
N ASN A 274 18.93 -4.40 1.27
CA ASN A 274 18.98 -3.81 -0.07
C ASN A 274 19.15 -4.85 -1.18
N ALA A 275 19.85 -5.96 -0.91
CA ALA A 275 20.02 -7.05 -1.86
C ALA A 275 18.71 -7.81 -2.13
N GLY A 276 17.75 -7.75 -1.20
CA GLY A 276 16.54 -8.57 -1.23
C GLY A 276 15.22 -7.84 -1.43
N VAL A 277 15.26 -6.51 -1.56
CA VAL A 277 14.04 -5.70 -1.73
C VAL A 277 13.66 -5.53 -3.18
N ASP A 278 12.35 -5.47 -3.41
CA ASP A 278 11.80 -4.95 -4.66
C ASP A 278 11.67 -3.42 -4.61
N ASN A 279 11.05 -2.85 -5.65
CA ASN A 279 10.81 -1.41 -5.75
C ASN A 279 10.03 -0.83 -4.56
N LEU A 280 9.15 -1.59 -3.89
CA LEU A 280 8.45 -1.11 -2.71
C LEU A 280 9.42 -0.94 -1.54
N GLY A 281 10.31 -1.91 -1.32
CA GLY A 281 11.36 -1.79 -0.30
C GLY A 281 12.33 -0.64 -0.55
N VAL A 282 12.67 -0.36 -1.82
CA VAL A 282 13.46 0.83 -2.19
C VAL A 282 12.74 2.12 -1.82
N LEU A 283 11.42 2.20 -2.02
CA LEU A 283 10.65 3.38 -1.60
C LEU A 283 10.58 3.55 -0.08
N LEU A 284 10.59 2.45 0.68
CA LEU A 284 10.66 2.50 2.13
C LEU A 284 12.02 3.06 2.61
N ASN A 285 13.13 2.72 1.94
CA ASN A 285 14.43 3.37 2.20
C ASN A 285 14.36 4.89 1.97
N VAL A 286 13.67 5.34 0.92
CA VAL A 286 13.48 6.77 0.65
C VAL A 286 12.64 7.43 1.75
N ALA A 287 11.60 6.75 2.21
CA ALA A 287 10.68 7.24 3.24
C ALA A 287 11.33 7.41 4.62
N VAL A 288 12.43 6.71 4.91
CA VAL A 288 13.21 6.90 6.17
C VAL A 288 13.60 8.37 6.35
N ASN A 289 13.91 9.09 5.27
CA ASN A 289 14.31 10.50 5.32
C ASN A 289 13.13 11.47 5.54
N MET A 290 11.89 10.96 5.66
CA MET A 290 10.68 11.76 5.81
C MET A 290 10.12 11.77 7.23
N ILE A 291 10.69 10.96 8.13
CA ILE A 291 10.29 10.78 9.53
C ILE A 291 11.17 11.59 10.48
#